data_AF-A0A369C033-F1
#
_entry.id   AF-A0A369C033-F1
#
_cell.length_a   1.000
_cell.length_b   1.000
_cell.length_c   1.000
_cell.angle_alpha   90.00
_cell.angle_beta   90.00
_cell.angle_gamma   90.00
#
_symmetry.space_group_name_H-M   'P 1'
#
loop_
_entity.id
_entity.type
_entity.pdbx_description
1 polymer ?
#
loop_
_entity_poly.entity_id
_entity_poly.type
_entity_poly.pdbx_seq_one_letter_code
_entity_poly.pdbx_strand_id
1 'polypeptide(L)'
;MTDLKHPNPAFPTAEEDDRIASHPVETPQTRSPSYRLAFADHEFLLREELRPVRMQLELLKPELMQQDYGIKSTIVIFGSARIPEEERACRDLEAAEARLRAAPGDPAAERAVRVARSILAKSAYYDEARKLGHMITSDGQCPGRCELVVITGGGPGIMEAANRGAFDANGRSIGLNIVLPHEQNPNPYITPELSFQFHYFAMRKLHFLLRAKALVAFPGGFGTLDELFETLTLIQTRKVKPVPVLLFGKAYWDRIIDFEAMVEEGTVDAGDLDLFRFVETAEEAWSYIVDFYAGTGLVRGR
;
A
#
# COMPACT_ATOMS: atom_id res chain seq x y z
N MET A 1 10.12 -6.87 24.00
CA MET A 1 10.34 -6.57 25.43
C MET A 1 11.66 -5.82 25.57
N THR A 2 11.61 -4.51 25.37
CA THR A 2 12.64 -3.59 25.86
C THR A 2 11.90 -2.64 26.76
N ASP A 3 12.05 -2.90 28.05
CA ASP A 3 11.58 -2.10 29.17
C ASP A 3 12.35 -0.77 29.16
N LEU A 4 11.96 0.14 28.26
CA LEU A 4 12.35 1.53 28.35
C LEU A 4 11.60 2.09 29.56
N LYS A 5 12.24 2.00 30.74
CA LYS A 5 11.81 2.68 31.95
C LYS A 5 11.70 4.17 31.64
N HIS A 6 10.49 4.62 31.30
CA HIS A 6 10.20 6.03 31.27
C HIS A 6 10.48 6.58 32.69
N PRO A 7 11.32 7.61 32.84
CA PRO A 7 11.55 8.22 34.15
C PRO A 7 10.19 8.68 34.68
N ASN A 8 9.90 8.38 35.96
CA ASN A 8 8.64 8.74 36.60
C ASN A 8 8.38 10.25 36.40
N PRO A 9 7.44 10.65 35.52
CA PRO A 9 7.29 12.05 35.15
C PRO A 9 6.72 12.84 36.32
N ALA A 10 7.15 14.10 36.45
CA ALA A 10 6.64 14.98 37.52
C ALA A 10 5.16 15.34 37.34
N PHE A 11 4.63 15.21 36.12
CA PHE A 11 3.23 15.40 35.77
C PHE A 11 2.57 14.05 35.46
N PRO A 12 1.26 13.88 35.74
CA PRO A 12 0.49 12.74 35.28
C PRO A 12 0.56 12.57 33.76
N THR A 13 0.49 11.33 33.32
CA THR A 13 0.34 10.97 31.91
C THR A 13 -1.08 11.23 31.41
N ALA A 14 -1.24 11.35 30.08
CA ALA A 14 -2.57 11.52 29.48
C ALA A 14 -3.52 10.35 29.78
N GLU A 15 -3.00 9.12 29.88
CA GLU A 15 -3.77 7.92 30.25
C GLU A 15 -4.28 7.99 31.71
N GLU A 16 -3.44 8.47 32.63
CA GLU A 16 -3.83 8.62 34.03
C GLU A 16 -4.94 9.65 34.19
N ASP A 17 -4.82 10.81 33.55
CA ASP A 17 -5.83 11.88 33.59
C ASP A 17 -7.14 11.44 32.90
N ASP A 18 -7.09 10.72 31.78
CA ASP A 18 -8.29 10.21 31.09
C ASP A 18 -9.10 9.24 31.97
N ARG A 19 -8.40 8.32 32.64
CA ARG A 19 -9.03 7.38 33.57
C ARG A 19 -9.70 8.10 34.76
N ILE A 20 -9.05 9.14 35.29
CA ILE A 20 -9.60 9.95 36.38
C ILE A 20 -10.82 10.75 35.89
N ALA A 21 -10.72 11.38 34.73
CA ALA A 21 -11.79 12.20 34.14
C ALA A 21 -13.01 11.39 33.69
N SER A 22 -12.86 10.08 33.45
CA SER A 22 -13.93 9.17 33.01
C SER A 22 -15.02 8.90 34.07
N HIS A 23 -14.79 9.26 35.34
CA HIS A 23 -15.74 8.99 36.45
C HIS A 23 -16.06 10.25 37.28
N PRO A 24 -16.58 11.33 36.67
CA PRO A 24 -16.89 12.54 37.42
C PRO A 24 -18.19 12.36 38.23
N VAL A 25 -18.35 13.16 39.29
CA VAL A 25 -19.66 13.33 39.93
C VAL A 25 -20.64 13.92 38.91
N GLU A 26 -21.81 13.32 38.76
CA GLU A 26 -22.78 13.79 37.77
C GLU A 26 -23.41 15.13 38.16
N THR A 27 -23.14 16.15 37.36
CA THR A 27 -23.67 17.52 37.48
C THR A 27 -23.98 18.05 36.08
N PRO A 28 -24.78 19.13 35.95
CA PRO A 28 -24.96 19.77 34.65
C PRO A 28 -23.64 20.16 33.96
N GLN A 29 -22.63 20.56 34.73
CA GLN A 29 -21.31 20.96 34.22
C GLN A 29 -20.51 19.75 33.73
N THR A 30 -20.45 18.67 34.51
CA THR A 30 -19.67 17.47 34.16
C THR A 30 -20.29 16.66 33.02
N ARG A 31 -21.57 16.88 32.71
CA ARG A 31 -22.25 16.35 31.52
C ARG A 31 -22.03 17.19 30.26
N SER A 32 -21.54 18.43 30.38
CA SER A 32 -21.29 19.29 29.23
C SER A 32 -20.13 18.75 28.38
N PRO A 33 -20.22 18.76 27.03
CA PRO A 33 -19.07 18.44 26.18
C PRO A 33 -17.83 19.28 26.50
N SER A 34 -18.03 20.54 26.91
CA SER A 34 -16.94 21.45 27.29
C SER A 34 -16.11 21.02 28.51
N TYR A 35 -16.58 20.04 29.29
CA TYR A 35 -15.86 19.52 30.46
C TYR A 35 -14.99 18.30 30.13
N ARG A 36 -15.17 17.69 28.95
CA ARG A 36 -14.38 16.53 28.51
C ARG A 36 -12.93 16.95 28.23
N LEU A 37 -11.98 16.04 28.47
CA LEU A 37 -10.58 16.26 28.08
C LEU A 37 -10.49 16.32 26.55
N ALA A 38 -9.85 17.37 26.02
CA ALA A 38 -9.84 17.62 24.57
C ALA A 38 -9.24 16.48 23.73
N PHE A 39 -8.24 15.75 24.26
CA PHE A 39 -7.62 14.62 23.57
C PHE A 39 -8.43 13.31 23.64
N ALA A 40 -9.42 13.24 24.53
CA ALA A 40 -10.35 12.12 24.68
C ALA A 40 -11.76 12.44 24.12
N ASP A 41 -12.02 13.70 23.78
CA ASP A 41 -13.30 14.13 23.21
C ASP A 41 -13.36 13.87 21.69
N HIS A 42 -13.94 12.73 21.33
CA HIS A 42 -14.12 12.33 19.93
C HIS A 42 -14.93 13.35 19.11
N GLU A 43 -15.95 13.98 19.70
CA GLU A 43 -16.79 14.96 19.00
C GLU A 43 -15.97 16.23 18.68
N PHE A 44 -15.18 16.70 19.64
CA PHE A 44 -14.25 17.80 19.43
C PHE A 44 -13.20 17.46 18.37
N LEU A 45 -12.61 16.27 18.42
CA LEU A 45 -11.59 15.81 17.47
C LEU A 45 -12.13 15.64 16.04
N LEU A 46 -13.45 15.54 15.82
CA LEU A 46 -14.05 15.44 14.49
C LEU A 46 -14.41 16.80 13.86
N ARG A 47 -14.34 17.90 14.62
CA ARG A 47 -14.62 19.25 14.11
C ARG A 47 -13.75 19.64 12.91
N GLU A 48 -14.26 20.47 11.99
CA GLU A 48 -13.50 20.85 10.79
C GLU A 48 -12.18 21.55 11.10
N GLU A 49 -12.17 22.39 12.14
CA GLU A 49 -11.00 23.15 12.57
C GLU A 49 -9.85 22.26 13.06
N LEU A 50 -10.16 21.03 13.48
CA LEU A 50 -9.20 20.03 13.97
C LEU A 50 -8.64 19.15 12.85
N ARG A 51 -8.96 19.44 11.57
CA ARG A 51 -8.40 18.75 10.40
C ARG A 51 -6.86 18.68 10.44
N PRO A 52 -6.10 19.75 10.75
CA PRO A 52 -4.64 19.67 10.81
C PRO A 52 -4.15 18.68 11.87
N VAL A 53 -4.82 18.59 13.01
CA VAL A 53 -4.50 17.62 14.09
C VAL A 53 -4.78 16.20 13.62
N ARG A 54 -5.91 15.95 12.96
CA ARG A 54 -6.21 14.62 12.38
C ARG A 54 -5.20 14.20 11.32
N MET A 55 -4.78 15.11 10.44
CA MET A 55 -3.71 14.85 9.47
C MET A 55 -2.38 14.54 10.16
N GLN A 56 -2.04 15.26 11.24
CA GLN A 56 -0.85 14.97 12.04
C GLN A 56 -0.92 13.58 12.68
N LEU A 57 -2.07 13.15 13.19
CA LEU A 57 -2.25 11.79 13.72
C LEU A 57 -2.08 10.72 12.63
N GLU A 58 -2.59 10.95 11.42
CA GLU A 58 -2.37 10.05 10.27
C GLU A 58 -0.92 10.04 9.78
N LEU A 59 -0.15 11.11 10.02
CA LEU A 59 1.29 11.10 9.80
C LEU A 59 2.00 10.25 10.86
N LEU A 60 1.71 10.52 12.14
CA LEU A 60 2.48 9.99 13.27
C LEU A 60 2.18 8.52 13.55
N LYS A 61 0.91 8.10 13.55
CA LYS A 61 0.53 6.74 13.96
C LYS A 61 1.24 5.65 13.12
N PRO A 62 1.22 5.68 11.78
CA PRO A 62 1.92 4.67 10.98
C PRO A 62 3.44 4.79 11.09
N GLU A 63 3.96 6.01 11.27
CA GLU A 63 5.40 6.25 11.40
C GLU A 63 5.96 5.68 12.71
N LEU A 64 5.32 5.97 13.85
CA LEU A 64 5.73 5.47 15.16
C LEU A 64 5.63 3.94 15.22
N MET A 65 4.53 3.36 14.73
CA MET A 65 4.37 1.91 14.73
C MET A 65 5.43 1.22 13.85
N GLN A 66 5.73 1.73 12.66
CA GLN A 66 6.81 1.18 11.83
C GLN A 66 8.19 1.31 12.52
N GLN A 67 8.44 2.39 13.25
CA GLN A 67 9.68 2.56 14.03
C GLN A 67 9.78 1.53 15.17
N ASP A 68 8.70 1.26 15.89
CA ASP A 68 8.65 0.25 16.96
C ASP A 68 8.99 -1.16 16.45
N TYR A 69 8.65 -1.46 15.18
CA TYR A 69 9.01 -2.70 14.49
C TYR A 69 10.40 -2.68 13.83
N GLY A 70 11.14 -1.57 13.92
CA GLY A 70 12.47 -1.42 13.34
C GLY A 70 12.49 -1.34 11.81
N ILE A 71 11.36 -0.98 11.19
CA ILE A 71 11.20 -0.90 9.74
C ILE A 71 11.88 0.38 9.24
N LYS A 72 12.88 0.22 8.37
CA LYS A 72 13.67 1.34 7.84
C LYS A 72 13.33 1.68 6.40
N SER A 73 12.96 0.67 5.62
CA SER A 73 12.77 0.75 4.19
C SER A 73 11.58 -0.11 3.76
N THR A 74 10.93 0.29 2.68
CA THR A 74 9.81 -0.45 2.11
C THR A 74 9.96 -0.65 0.60
N ILE A 75 9.39 -1.74 0.08
CA ILE A 75 9.17 -1.91 -1.36
C ILE A 75 7.67 -1.78 -1.60
N VAL A 76 7.29 -0.74 -2.35
CA VAL A 76 5.90 -0.43 -2.63
C VAL A 76 5.43 -1.27 -3.79
N ILE A 77 4.35 -2.03 -3.61
CA ILE A 77 3.75 -2.84 -4.66
C ILE A 77 2.31 -2.41 -4.89
N PHE A 78 2.02 -1.99 -6.12
CA PHE A 78 0.69 -1.62 -6.59
C PHE A 78 0.24 -2.50 -7.75
N GLY A 79 -1.08 -2.61 -7.89
CA GLY A 79 -1.71 -3.28 -9.02
C GLY A 79 -3.21 -3.36 -8.85
N SER A 80 -3.87 -3.98 -9.80
CA SER A 80 -5.33 -4.13 -9.78
C SER A 80 -5.81 -4.90 -8.55
N ALA A 81 -6.81 -4.34 -7.86
CA ALA A 81 -7.60 -5.05 -6.85
C ALA A 81 -8.52 -6.15 -7.45
N ARG A 82 -8.52 -6.30 -8.78
CA ARG A 82 -9.43 -7.18 -9.52
C ARG A 82 -8.75 -8.35 -10.23
N ILE A 83 -7.43 -8.50 -10.11
CA ILE A 83 -6.69 -9.64 -10.66
C ILE A 83 -6.46 -10.62 -9.52
N PRO A 84 -7.25 -11.72 -9.41
CA PRO A 84 -7.07 -12.70 -8.35
C PRO A 84 -6.09 -13.80 -8.77
N GLU A 85 -5.84 -14.75 -7.87
CA GLU A 85 -5.18 -16.02 -8.20
C GLU A 85 -5.95 -16.78 -9.29
N GLU A 86 -5.23 -17.62 -10.05
CA GLU A 86 -5.74 -18.31 -11.24
C GLU A 86 -7.00 -19.14 -10.94
N GLU A 87 -7.01 -19.90 -9.85
CA GLU A 87 -8.14 -20.75 -9.48
C GLU A 87 -9.44 -19.94 -9.30
N ARG A 88 -9.34 -18.76 -8.69
CA ARG A 88 -10.48 -17.86 -8.54
C ARG A 88 -10.88 -17.22 -9.87
N ALA A 89 -9.91 -16.82 -10.69
CA ALA A 89 -10.19 -16.28 -12.02
C ALA A 89 -10.91 -17.30 -12.94
N CYS A 90 -10.53 -18.58 -12.87
CA CYS A 90 -11.20 -19.67 -13.58
C CYS A 90 -12.66 -19.81 -13.14
N ARG A 91 -12.92 -19.85 -11.82
CA ARG A 91 -14.30 -19.89 -11.30
C ARG A 91 -15.13 -18.68 -11.73
N ASP A 92 -14.55 -17.49 -11.69
CA ASP A 92 -15.24 -16.26 -12.11
C ASP A 92 -15.58 -16.27 -13.61
N LEU A 93 -14.69 -16.82 -14.44
CA LEU A 93 -14.93 -17.03 -15.87
C LEU A 93 -16.05 -18.06 -16.11
N GLU A 94 -16.00 -19.22 -15.45
CA GLU A 94 -17.04 -20.25 -15.56
C GLU A 94 -18.42 -19.70 -15.16
N ALA A 95 -18.48 -18.90 -14.09
CA ALA A 95 -19.70 -18.24 -13.65
C ALA A 95 -20.21 -17.21 -14.67
N ALA A 96 -19.31 -16.44 -15.29
CA ALA A 96 -19.69 -15.50 -16.36
C ALA A 96 -20.22 -16.23 -17.61
N GLU A 97 -19.58 -17.33 -18.01
CA GLU A 97 -20.02 -18.14 -19.15
C GLU A 97 -21.34 -18.85 -18.87
N ALA A 98 -21.58 -19.30 -17.64
CA ALA A 98 -22.88 -19.86 -17.24
C ALA A 98 -24.01 -18.82 -17.36
N ARG A 99 -23.76 -17.57 -16.94
CA ARG A 99 -24.72 -16.47 -17.11
C ARG A 99 -25.02 -16.19 -18.58
N LEU A 100 -23.99 -16.16 -19.43
CA LEU A 100 -24.16 -15.97 -20.87
C LEU A 100 -24.96 -17.13 -21.51
N ARG A 101 -24.73 -18.38 -21.09
CA ARG A 101 -25.54 -19.53 -21.53
C ARG A 101 -27.00 -19.40 -21.10
N ALA A 102 -27.27 -18.84 -19.93
CA ALA A 102 -28.63 -18.64 -19.42
C ALA A 102 -29.37 -17.46 -20.09
N ALA A 103 -28.63 -16.44 -20.56
CA ALA A 103 -29.16 -15.29 -21.28
C ALA A 103 -28.36 -15.00 -22.56
N PRO A 104 -28.49 -15.83 -23.62
CA PRO A 104 -27.76 -15.62 -24.88
C PRO A 104 -28.12 -14.27 -25.51
N GLY A 105 -27.10 -13.53 -25.96
CA GLY A 105 -27.27 -12.22 -26.60
C GLY A 105 -27.43 -11.04 -25.63
N ASP A 106 -27.33 -11.24 -24.32
CA ASP A 106 -27.22 -10.13 -23.36
C ASP A 106 -25.83 -9.46 -23.48
N PRO A 107 -25.75 -8.17 -23.90
CA PRO A 107 -24.48 -7.46 -24.04
C PRO A 107 -23.69 -7.36 -22.73
N ALA A 108 -24.38 -7.34 -21.58
CA ALA A 108 -23.73 -7.31 -20.27
C ALA A 108 -23.04 -8.64 -19.96
N ALA A 109 -23.71 -9.76 -20.21
CA ALA A 109 -23.14 -11.10 -20.06
C ALA A 109 -21.95 -11.34 -21.01
N GLU A 110 -22.05 -10.91 -22.27
CA GLU A 110 -20.95 -10.99 -23.23
C GLU A 110 -19.73 -10.18 -22.77
N ARG A 111 -19.96 -8.95 -22.29
CA ARG A 111 -18.91 -8.11 -21.73
C ARG A 111 -18.29 -8.78 -20.50
N ALA A 112 -19.08 -9.37 -19.62
CA ALA A 112 -18.59 -10.06 -18.43
C ALA A 112 -17.65 -11.22 -18.79
N VAL A 113 -18.00 -12.04 -19.79
CA VAL A 113 -17.12 -13.13 -20.28
C VAL A 113 -15.83 -12.57 -20.87
N ARG A 114 -15.89 -11.52 -21.72
CA ARG A 114 -14.67 -10.88 -22.26
C ARG A 114 -13.75 -10.35 -21.16
N VAL A 115 -14.32 -9.70 -20.15
CA VAL A 115 -13.56 -9.19 -19.00
C VAL A 115 -12.96 -10.33 -18.19
N ALA A 116 -13.73 -11.37 -17.87
CA ALA A 116 -13.25 -12.51 -17.09
C ALA A 116 -12.11 -13.25 -17.80
N ARG A 117 -12.19 -13.46 -19.12
CA ARG A 117 -11.07 -14.01 -19.92
C ARG A 117 -9.83 -13.12 -19.85
N SER A 118 -10.02 -11.81 -19.92
CA SER A 118 -8.91 -10.86 -19.82
C SER A 118 -8.29 -10.82 -18.42
N ILE A 119 -9.07 -11.06 -17.37
CA ILE A 119 -8.59 -11.17 -15.99
C ILE A 119 -7.82 -12.48 -15.79
N LEU A 120 -8.36 -13.60 -16.28
CA LEU A 120 -7.68 -14.90 -16.23
C LEU A 120 -6.34 -14.85 -16.96
N ALA A 121 -6.27 -14.24 -18.14
CA ALA A 121 -4.99 -14.05 -18.84
C ALA A 121 -3.97 -13.20 -18.05
N LYS A 122 -4.40 -12.46 -17.02
CA LYS A 122 -3.56 -11.65 -16.14
C LYS A 122 -3.33 -12.29 -14.77
N SER A 123 -3.94 -13.43 -14.44
CA SER A 123 -3.75 -14.06 -13.12
C SER A 123 -2.31 -14.48 -12.87
N ALA A 124 -1.51 -14.73 -13.91
CA ALA A 124 -0.06 -14.95 -13.78
C ALA A 124 0.66 -13.79 -13.07
N TYR A 125 0.18 -12.55 -13.18
CA TYR A 125 0.73 -11.42 -12.43
C TYR A 125 0.48 -11.51 -10.91
N TYR A 126 -0.57 -12.23 -10.49
CA TYR A 126 -0.77 -12.54 -9.08
C TYR A 126 0.39 -13.40 -8.56
N ASP A 127 0.78 -14.43 -9.31
CA ASP A 127 1.88 -15.31 -8.91
C ASP A 127 3.22 -14.58 -8.91
N GLU A 128 3.49 -13.72 -9.91
CA GLU A 128 4.70 -12.89 -9.93
C GLU A 128 4.73 -11.89 -8.76
N ALA A 129 3.61 -11.26 -8.40
CA ALA A 129 3.53 -10.38 -7.23
C ALA A 129 3.77 -11.13 -5.91
N ARG A 130 3.21 -12.34 -5.78
CA ARG A 130 3.42 -13.23 -4.63
C ARG A 130 4.88 -13.66 -4.53
N LYS A 131 5.48 -14.07 -5.65
CA LYS A 131 6.88 -14.47 -5.72
C LYS A 131 7.83 -13.33 -5.38
N LEU A 132 7.57 -12.14 -5.89
CA LEU A 132 8.33 -10.93 -5.57
C LEU A 132 8.23 -10.58 -4.08
N GLY A 133 7.01 -10.62 -3.51
CA GLY A 133 6.80 -10.39 -2.08
C GLY A 133 7.58 -11.38 -1.19
N HIS A 134 7.64 -12.64 -1.60
CA HIS A 134 8.44 -13.67 -0.94
C HIS A 134 9.95 -13.37 -1.01
N MET A 135 10.47 -13.01 -2.18
CA MET A 135 11.89 -12.68 -2.38
C MET A 135 12.34 -11.48 -1.54
N ILE A 136 11.59 -10.37 -1.62
CA ILE A 136 11.86 -9.15 -0.83
C ILE A 136 11.94 -9.48 0.65
N THR A 137 11.01 -10.31 1.12
CA THR A 137 10.92 -10.67 2.53
C THR A 137 12.05 -11.59 2.97
N SER A 138 12.36 -12.60 2.16
CA SER A 138 13.43 -13.58 2.45
C SER A 138 14.80 -12.90 2.55
N ASP A 139 15.07 -11.89 1.72
CA ASP A 139 16.35 -11.19 1.70
C ASP A 139 16.36 -9.97 2.66
N GLY A 140 15.19 -9.40 2.95
CA GLY A 140 15.02 -8.18 3.74
C GLY A 140 14.78 -8.38 5.24
N GLN A 141 14.41 -9.60 5.65
CA GLN A 141 13.98 -9.90 7.02
C GLN A 141 14.61 -11.19 7.56
N CYS A 142 15.03 -11.16 8.82
CA CYS A 142 15.49 -12.34 9.56
C CYS A 142 15.26 -12.13 11.07
N PRO A 143 15.44 -13.15 11.94
CA PRO A 143 15.26 -12.97 13.38
C PRO A 143 16.08 -11.80 13.93
N GLY A 144 15.40 -10.79 14.50
CA GLY A 144 16.01 -9.57 15.02
C GLY A 144 16.27 -8.46 13.99
N ARG A 145 15.92 -8.65 12.71
CA ARG A 145 16.10 -7.65 11.64
C ARG A 145 14.87 -7.60 10.72
N CYS A 146 14.24 -6.43 10.62
CA CYS A 146 13.07 -6.20 9.77
C CYS A 146 13.26 -4.88 9.00
N GLU A 147 14.34 -4.76 8.22
CA GLU A 147 14.74 -3.47 7.64
C GLU A 147 14.04 -3.15 6.33
N LEU A 148 13.68 -4.17 5.53
CA LEU A 148 13.00 -4.01 4.25
C LEU A 148 11.68 -4.81 4.24
N VAL A 149 10.58 -4.10 4.03
CA VAL A 149 9.23 -4.66 4.18
C VAL A 149 8.37 -4.36 2.95
N VAL A 150 7.59 -5.36 2.51
CA VAL A 150 6.58 -5.16 1.46
C VAL A 150 5.47 -4.26 1.98
N ILE A 151 5.13 -3.21 1.24
CA ILE A 151 4.01 -2.31 1.55
C ILE A 151 3.05 -2.22 0.37
N THR A 152 1.75 -2.33 0.66
CA THR A 152 0.69 -2.31 -0.35
C THR A 152 -0.49 -1.44 0.11
N GLY A 153 -1.47 -1.22 -0.76
CA GLY A 153 -2.74 -0.59 -0.38
C GLY A 153 -3.68 -1.48 0.45
N GLY A 154 -3.28 -2.72 0.73
CA GLY A 154 -3.98 -3.65 1.62
C GLY A 154 -5.27 -4.27 1.08
N GLY A 155 -5.60 -4.02 -0.18
CA GLY A 155 -6.76 -4.63 -0.85
C GLY A 155 -6.53 -6.07 -1.33
N PRO A 156 -7.54 -6.68 -2.00
CA PRO A 156 -7.42 -7.96 -2.67
C PRO A 156 -6.59 -7.85 -3.97
N GLY A 157 -6.44 -8.96 -4.66
CA GLY A 157 -5.77 -9.01 -5.97
C GLY A 157 -4.25 -8.87 -5.86
N ILE A 158 -3.62 -8.02 -6.68
CA ILE A 158 -2.15 -7.91 -6.68
C ILE A 158 -1.58 -7.48 -5.32
N MET A 159 -2.27 -6.57 -4.62
CA MET A 159 -1.85 -6.13 -3.29
C MET A 159 -1.84 -7.30 -2.29
N GLU A 160 -2.91 -8.10 -2.30
CA GLU A 160 -3.02 -9.33 -1.52
C GLU A 160 -1.94 -10.33 -1.90
N ALA A 161 -1.66 -10.51 -3.19
CA ALA A 161 -0.62 -11.41 -3.66
C ALA A 161 0.75 -11.07 -3.06
N ALA A 162 1.13 -9.79 -3.12
CA ALA A 162 2.37 -9.31 -2.54
C ALA A 162 2.44 -9.49 -1.02
N ASN A 163 1.36 -9.17 -0.29
CA ASN A 163 1.28 -9.42 1.16
C ASN A 163 1.36 -10.92 1.48
N ARG A 164 0.68 -11.77 0.69
CA ARG A 164 0.72 -13.24 0.80
C ARG A 164 2.12 -13.78 0.58
N GLY A 165 2.86 -13.27 -0.39
CA GLY A 165 4.26 -13.65 -0.62
C GLY A 165 5.13 -13.43 0.60
N ALA A 166 5.00 -12.26 1.24
CA ALA A 166 5.70 -11.95 2.48
C ALA A 166 5.26 -12.85 3.65
N PHE A 167 3.97 -13.14 3.74
CA PHE A 167 3.41 -14.07 4.73
C PHE A 167 3.94 -15.49 4.56
N ASP A 168 4.01 -16.00 3.32
CA ASP A 168 4.56 -17.32 3.00
C ASP A 168 6.04 -17.45 3.37
N ALA A 169 6.79 -16.34 3.33
CA ALA A 169 8.18 -16.26 3.79
C ALA A 169 8.30 -16.08 5.32
N ASN A 170 7.21 -16.22 6.08
CA ASN A 170 7.12 -16.00 7.52
C ASN A 170 7.61 -14.61 7.97
N GLY A 171 7.52 -13.60 7.11
CA GLY A 171 7.90 -12.23 7.42
C GLY A 171 6.71 -11.30 7.60
N ARG A 172 7.03 -10.02 7.85
CA ARG A 172 6.05 -8.96 8.01
C ARG A 172 5.71 -8.29 6.69
N SER A 173 4.49 -7.78 6.58
CA SER A 173 4.05 -6.93 5.48
C SER A 173 3.08 -5.86 5.96
N ILE A 174 3.10 -4.70 5.29
CA ILE A 174 2.30 -3.52 5.64
C ILE A 174 1.11 -3.40 4.68
N GLY A 175 -0.05 -3.02 5.23
CA GLY A 175 -1.23 -2.64 4.46
C GLY A 175 -1.66 -1.23 4.82
N LEU A 176 -1.68 -0.32 3.83
CA LEU A 176 -2.22 1.03 3.98
C LEU A 176 -3.62 1.07 3.34
N ASN A 177 -4.66 0.71 4.08
CA ASN A 177 -6.05 0.77 3.64
C ASN A 177 -6.59 2.21 3.70
N ILE A 178 -7.71 2.47 3.04
CA ILE A 178 -8.40 3.77 3.08
C ILE A 178 -9.90 3.58 3.24
N VAL A 179 -10.56 4.48 3.97
CA VAL A 179 -12.02 4.46 4.11
C VAL A 179 -12.67 4.78 2.76
N LEU A 180 -13.49 3.86 2.26
CA LEU A 180 -14.25 4.00 1.02
C LEU A 180 -15.74 3.72 1.29
N PRO A 181 -16.68 4.29 0.50
CA PRO A 181 -18.12 4.03 0.65
C PRO A 181 -18.51 2.56 0.48
N HIS A 182 -17.69 1.80 -0.25
CA HIS A 182 -17.79 0.35 -0.35
C HIS A 182 -16.55 -0.26 0.29
N GLU A 183 -16.77 -1.12 1.28
CA GLU A 183 -15.72 -1.60 2.16
C GLU A 183 -14.71 -2.48 1.43
N GLN A 184 -13.44 -2.08 1.50
CA GLN A 184 -12.31 -2.93 1.16
C GLN A 184 -11.66 -3.36 2.47
N ASN A 185 -12.08 -4.54 2.97
CA ASN A 185 -11.43 -5.15 4.11
C ASN A 185 -9.93 -5.36 3.82
N PRO A 186 -9.05 -5.17 4.81
CA PRO A 186 -7.65 -5.53 4.66
C PRO A 186 -7.54 -7.02 4.32
N ASN A 187 -6.69 -7.35 3.35
CA ASN A 187 -6.43 -8.76 3.03
C ASN A 187 -5.79 -9.48 4.24
N PRO A 188 -6.02 -10.80 4.40
CA PRO A 188 -5.67 -11.53 5.62
C PRO A 188 -4.16 -11.80 5.80
N TYR A 189 -3.33 -11.41 4.83
CA TYR A 189 -1.88 -11.66 4.84
C TYR A 189 -1.05 -10.47 5.33
N ILE A 190 -1.71 -9.33 5.59
CA ILE A 190 -1.09 -8.19 6.25
C ILE A 190 -0.77 -8.55 7.70
N THR A 191 0.39 -8.12 8.21
CA THR A 191 0.70 -8.25 9.63
C THR A 191 -0.29 -7.42 10.45
N PRO A 192 -1.01 -7.99 11.43
CA PRO A 192 -2.10 -7.30 12.13
C PRO A 192 -1.70 -5.93 12.71
N GLU A 193 -0.50 -5.84 13.27
CA GLU A 193 0.02 -4.60 13.88
C GLU A 193 0.53 -3.57 12.86
N LEU A 194 0.58 -3.94 11.58
CA LEU A 194 0.99 -3.11 10.45
C LEU A 194 -0.16 -2.92 9.43
N SER A 195 -1.40 -3.06 9.89
CA SER A 195 -2.61 -2.72 9.13
C SER A 195 -3.10 -1.33 9.52
N PHE A 196 -2.95 -0.37 8.61
CA PHE A 196 -3.28 1.04 8.83
C PHE A 196 -4.49 1.45 7.98
N GLN A 197 -5.42 2.20 8.55
CA GLN A 197 -6.58 2.73 7.83
C GLN A 197 -6.52 4.26 7.83
N PHE A 198 -6.52 4.84 6.63
CA PHE A 198 -6.47 6.28 6.42
C PHE A 198 -7.85 6.86 6.09
N HIS A 199 -8.06 8.12 6.43
CA HIS A 199 -9.14 8.94 5.91
C HIS A 199 -8.65 9.82 4.74
N TYR A 200 -7.44 10.37 4.81
CA TYR A 200 -6.91 11.27 3.78
C TYR A 200 -6.00 10.55 2.78
N PHE A 201 -6.35 10.59 1.49
CA PHE A 201 -5.49 10.05 0.41
C PHE A 201 -4.08 10.62 0.42
N ALA A 202 -3.93 11.93 0.65
CA ALA A 202 -2.62 12.59 0.68
C ALA A 202 -1.69 12.00 1.76
N MET A 203 -2.23 11.67 2.94
CA MET A 203 -1.44 11.07 4.02
C MET A 203 -1.03 9.64 3.67
N ARG A 204 -1.95 8.87 3.09
CA ARG A 204 -1.68 7.52 2.60
C ARG A 204 -0.58 7.50 1.53
N LYS A 205 -0.69 8.39 0.53
CA LYS A 205 0.29 8.58 -0.56
C LYS A 205 1.67 8.92 -0.02
N LEU A 206 1.73 9.86 0.92
CA LEU A 206 2.97 10.22 1.60
C LEU A 206 3.62 8.99 2.25
N HIS A 207 2.88 8.16 2.97
CA HIS A 207 3.41 6.96 3.64
C HIS A 207 3.92 5.89 2.68
N PHE A 208 3.41 5.79 1.46
CA PHE A 208 4.02 4.93 0.46
C PHE A 208 5.45 5.35 0.14
N LEU A 209 5.71 6.66 0.03
CA LEU A 209 6.98 7.20 -0.44
C LEU A 209 8.00 7.51 0.66
N LEU A 210 7.57 7.77 1.90
CA LEU A 210 8.46 8.15 3.02
C LEU A 210 9.64 7.19 3.21
N ARG A 211 9.42 5.89 2.99
CA ARG A 211 10.41 4.81 3.20
C ARG A 211 10.71 4.01 1.93
N ALA A 212 10.13 4.41 0.80
CA ALA A 212 10.24 3.65 -0.43
C ALA A 212 11.69 3.49 -0.89
N LYS A 213 12.06 2.25 -1.22
CA LYS A 213 13.27 1.91 -1.95
C LYS A 213 12.98 1.44 -3.35
N ALA A 214 11.75 1.10 -3.67
CA ALA A 214 11.31 0.91 -5.05
C ALA A 214 9.79 1.05 -5.09
N LEU A 215 9.28 1.40 -6.27
CA LEU A 215 7.88 1.24 -6.63
C LEU A 215 7.77 0.17 -7.71
N VAL A 216 6.89 -0.79 -7.50
CA VAL A 216 6.58 -1.85 -8.46
C VAL A 216 5.10 -1.76 -8.80
N ALA A 217 4.79 -1.48 -10.07
CA ALA A 217 3.44 -1.39 -10.58
C ALA A 217 3.14 -2.54 -11.53
N PHE A 218 2.22 -3.39 -11.12
CA PHE A 218 1.57 -4.41 -11.94
C PHE A 218 0.37 -3.81 -12.69
N PRO A 219 -0.19 -4.53 -13.69
CA PRO A 219 -1.38 -4.08 -14.40
C PRO A 219 -2.51 -3.68 -13.45
N GLY A 220 -3.04 -2.47 -13.65
CA GLY A 220 -3.87 -1.79 -12.67
C GLY A 220 -4.74 -0.68 -13.23
N GLY A 221 -5.74 -0.25 -12.44
CA GLY A 221 -6.66 0.82 -12.85
C GLY A 221 -6.16 2.22 -12.43
N PHE A 222 -7.10 3.14 -12.27
CA PHE A 222 -6.82 4.52 -11.87
C PHE A 222 -5.98 4.65 -10.60
N GLY A 223 -6.22 3.83 -9.57
CA GLY A 223 -5.40 3.88 -8.36
C GLY A 223 -3.93 3.54 -8.61
N THR A 224 -3.65 2.57 -9.49
CA THR A 224 -2.26 2.22 -9.85
C THR A 224 -1.61 3.32 -10.69
N LEU A 225 -2.36 3.91 -11.61
CA LEU A 225 -1.89 5.02 -12.45
C LEU A 225 -1.61 6.28 -11.63
N ASP A 226 -2.48 6.61 -10.68
CA ASP A 226 -2.33 7.74 -9.77
C ASP A 226 -1.02 7.65 -8.97
N GLU A 227 -0.75 6.50 -8.35
CA GLU A 227 0.51 6.29 -7.61
C GLU A 227 1.76 6.24 -8.51
N LEU A 228 1.62 5.66 -9.71
CA LEU A 228 2.71 5.61 -10.70
C LEU A 228 3.11 7.03 -11.15
N PHE A 229 2.15 7.81 -11.64
CA PHE A 229 2.43 9.15 -12.15
C PHE A 229 2.85 10.11 -11.04
N GLU A 230 2.27 10.01 -9.83
CA GLU A 230 2.75 10.79 -8.68
C GLU A 230 4.22 10.51 -8.38
N THR A 231 4.62 9.23 -8.36
CA THR A 231 6.01 8.83 -8.09
C THR A 231 6.95 9.34 -9.19
N LEU A 232 6.58 9.17 -10.46
CA LEU A 232 7.36 9.66 -11.59
C LEU A 232 7.53 11.18 -11.53
N THR A 233 6.45 11.94 -11.28
CA THR A 233 6.51 13.39 -11.13
C THR A 233 7.40 13.81 -9.96
N LEU A 234 7.34 13.13 -8.82
CA LEU A 234 8.18 13.45 -7.67
C LEU A 234 9.67 13.18 -7.92
N ILE A 235 10.01 12.13 -8.68
CA ILE A 235 11.39 11.83 -9.08
C ILE A 235 11.87 12.86 -10.11
N GLN A 236 11.09 13.09 -11.17
CA GLN A 236 11.35 14.06 -12.23
C GLN A 236 11.65 15.46 -11.65
N THR A 237 10.81 15.91 -10.72
CA THR A 237 10.95 17.22 -10.04
C THR A 237 11.98 17.23 -8.91
N ARG A 238 12.65 16.10 -8.65
CA ARG A 238 13.65 15.89 -7.58
C ARG A 238 13.12 16.18 -6.17
N LYS A 239 11.81 16.06 -5.96
CA LYS A 239 11.18 16.16 -4.64
C LYS A 239 11.42 14.90 -3.81
N VAL A 240 11.60 13.77 -4.46
CA VAL A 240 12.13 12.55 -3.85
C VAL A 240 13.45 12.15 -4.51
N LYS A 241 14.29 11.41 -3.78
CA LYS A 241 15.51 10.83 -4.34
C LYS A 241 15.13 9.77 -5.39
N PRO A 242 15.97 9.53 -6.41
CA PRO A 242 15.74 8.45 -7.36
C PRO A 242 15.60 7.10 -6.65
N VAL A 243 14.56 6.37 -7.02
CA VAL A 243 14.29 4.97 -6.64
C VAL A 243 13.87 4.20 -7.88
N PRO A 244 14.16 2.89 -7.99
CA PRO A 244 13.61 2.04 -9.03
C PRO A 244 12.08 2.16 -9.16
N VAL A 245 11.60 2.42 -10.36
CA VAL A 245 10.18 2.32 -10.73
C VAL A 245 10.07 1.21 -11.77
N LEU A 246 9.36 0.12 -11.42
CA LEU A 246 9.26 -1.08 -12.23
C LEU A 246 7.83 -1.31 -12.69
N LEU A 247 7.65 -1.54 -14.00
CA LEU A 247 6.36 -1.77 -14.64
C LEU A 247 6.29 -3.22 -15.12
N PHE A 248 5.42 -4.02 -14.51
CA PHE A 248 5.24 -5.42 -14.90
C PHE A 248 4.38 -5.57 -16.15
N GLY A 249 4.88 -6.33 -17.13
CA GLY A 249 4.13 -6.71 -18.32
C GLY A 249 4.04 -5.59 -19.35
N LYS A 250 5.10 -5.37 -20.14
CA LYS A 250 5.20 -4.25 -21.10
C LYS A 250 3.97 -4.14 -22.02
N ALA A 251 3.50 -5.28 -22.53
CA ALA A 251 2.35 -5.34 -23.44
C ALA A 251 1.06 -4.77 -22.84
N TYR A 252 0.89 -4.78 -21.51
CA TYR A 252 -0.24 -4.13 -20.86
C TYR A 252 -0.12 -2.60 -20.92
N TRP A 253 1.06 -2.07 -20.56
CA TRP A 253 1.32 -0.65 -20.47
C TRP A 253 1.30 0.03 -21.84
N ASP A 254 1.97 -0.55 -22.85
CA ASP A 254 1.97 -0.07 -24.24
C ASP A 254 0.56 0.03 -24.82
N ARG A 255 -0.39 -0.77 -24.30
CA ARG A 255 -1.77 -0.75 -24.75
C ARG A 255 -2.58 0.40 -24.16
N ILE A 256 -2.22 0.88 -22.97
CA ILE A 256 -3.03 1.85 -22.22
C ILE A 256 -2.41 3.24 -22.15
N ILE A 257 -1.10 3.36 -22.35
CA ILE A 257 -0.35 4.61 -22.32
C ILE A 257 0.66 4.59 -23.47
N ASP A 258 0.69 5.68 -24.22
CA ASP A 258 1.71 5.95 -25.22
C ASP A 258 2.70 6.96 -24.62
N PHE A 259 3.80 6.46 -24.05
CA PHE A 259 4.79 7.29 -23.35
C PHE A 259 5.64 8.08 -24.34
N GLU A 260 5.92 7.51 -25.50
CA GLU A 260 6.61 8.14 -26.61
C GLU A 260 5.82 9.32 -27.16
N ALA A 261 4.51 9.20 -27.31
CA ALA A 261 3.65 10.32 -27.69
C ALA A 261 3.75 11.49 -26.70
N MET A 262 3.93 11.24 -25.39
CA MET A 262 4.12 12.34 -24.42
C MET A 262 5.40 13.14 -24.68
N VAL A 263 6.47 12.48 -25.16
CA VAL A 263 7.72 13.10 -25.59
C VAL A 263 7.52 13.86 -26.90
N GLU A 264 6.85 13.25 -27.89
CA GLU A 264 6.58 13.87 -29.19
C GLU A 264 5.73 15.14 -29.07
N GLU A 265 4.75 15.13 -28.16
CA GLU A 265 3.90 16.29 -27.83
C GLU A 265 4.64 17.33 -26.95
N GLY A 266 5.88 17.06 -26.53
CA GLY A 266 6.70 17.97 -25.74
C GLY A 266 6.22 18.18 -24.30
N THR A 267 5.48 17.21 -23.74
CA THR A 267 4.95 17.28 -22.37
C THR A 267 5.87 16.65 -21.32
N VAL A 268 6.82 15.82 -21.75
CA VAL A 268 7.90 15.25 -20.94
C VAL A 268 9.20 15.22 -21.75
N ASP A 269 10.35 15.24 -21.08
CA ASP A 269 11.63 15.13 -21.76
C ASP A 269 11.91 13.68 -22.16
N ALA A 270 12.66 13.44 -23.24
CA ALA A 270 13.00 12.09 -23.68
C ALA A 270 13.72 11.27 -22.59
N GLY A 271 14.53 11.93 -21.75
CA GLY A 271 15.22 11.30 -20.62
C GLY A 271 14.31 10.94 -19.44
N ASP A 272 13.07 11.45 -19.38
CA ASP A 272 12.11 11.07 -18.35
C ASP A 272 11.59 9.64 -18.56
N LEU A 273 11.73 9.08 -19.76
CA LEU A 273 11.41 7.67 -20.02
C LEU A 273 12.42 6.71 -19.36
N ASP A 274 13.60 7.21 -18.94
CA ASP A 274 14.58 6.43 -18.17
C ASP A 274 14.19 6.32 -16.68
N LEU A 275 13.11 7.00 -16.23
CA LEU A 275 12.66 6.97 -14.84
C LEU A 275 12.01 5.64 -14.44
N PHE A 276 11.57 4.83 -15.41
CA PHE A 276 10.97 3.53 -15.17
C PHE A 276 11.56 2.46 -16.07
N ARG A 277 11.37 1.20 -15.68
CA ARG A 277 11.78 0.03 -16.46
C ARG A 277 10.67 -1.01 -16.51
N PHE A 278 10.45 -1.57 -17.69
CA PHE A 278 9.60 -2.75 -17.85
C PHE A 278 10.32 -4.01 -17.38
N VAL A 279 9.56 -4.89 -16.74
CA VAL A 279 10.02 -6.21 -16.27
C VAL A 279 8.91 -7.24 -16.48
N GLU A 280 9.29 -8.50 -16.63
CA GLU A 280 8.32 -9.59 -16.88
C GLU A 280 8.27 -10.60 -15.73
N THR A 281 9.29 -10.64 -14.86
CA THR A 281 9.40 -11.62 -13.76
C THR A 281 9.82 -11.00 -12.43
N ALA A 282 9.44 -11.65 -11.33
CA ALA A 282 9.86 -11.31 -9.98
C ALA A 282 11.39 -11.32 -9.83
N GLU A 283 12.08 -12.30 -10.43
CA GLU A 283 13.54 -12.39 -10.45
C GLU A 283 14.17 -11.15 -11.08
N GLU A 284 13.70 -10.77 -12.26
CA GLU A 284 14.21 -9.60 -12.98
C GLU A 284 14.00 -8.33 -12.17
N ALA A 285 12.79 -8.15 -11.62
CA ALA A 285 12.47 -7.01 -10.77
C ALA A 285 13.36 -6.94 -9.53
N TRP A 286 13.50 -8.07 -8.83
CA TRP A 286 14.30 -8.12 -7.61
C TRP A 286 15.78 -7.93 -7.88
N SER A 287 16.33 -8.57 -8.92
CA SER A 287 17.72 -8.37 -9.34
C SER A 287 18.01 -6.92 -9.63
N TYR A 288 17.13 -6.24 -10.37
CA TYR A 288 17.31 -4.82 -10.69
C TYR A 288 17.31 -3.94 -9.44
N ILE A 289 16.39 -4.18 -8.49
CA ILE A 289 16.35 -3.43 -7.23
C ILE A 289 17.65 -3.65 -6.43
N VAL A 290 18.13 -4.88 -6.32
CA VAL A 290 19.37 -5.20 -5.63
C VAL A 290 20.56 -4.51 -6.29
N ASP A 291 20.66 -4.59 -7.62
CA ASP A 291 21.75 -3.99 -8.40
C ASP A 291 21.77 -2.46 -8.29
N PHE A 292 20.60 -1.81 -8.31
CA PHE A 292 20.49 -0.36 -8.12
C PHE A 292 21.08 0.09 -6.77
N TYR A 293 20.98 -0.76 -5.76
CA TYR A 293 21.51 -0.49 -4.41
C TYR A 293 22.82 -1.20 -4.09
N ALA A 294 23.49 -1.80 -5.09
CA ALA A 294 24.78 -2.43 -4.90
C ALA A 294 25.78 -1.43 -4.28
N GLY A 295 26.45 -1.83 -3.20
CA GLY A 295 27.38 -0.97 -2.45
C GLY A 295 26.75 -0.02 -1.42
N THR A 296 25.42 0.12 -1.38
CA THR A 296 24.72 0.93 -0.35
C THR A 296 24.35 0.14 0.91
N GLY A 297 24.50 -1.18 0.87
CA GLY A 297 24.20 -2.08 1.99
C GLY A 297 22.72 -2.36 2.22
N LEU A 298 21.81 -1.92 1.32
CA LEU A 298 20.37 -2.16 1.43
C LEU A 298 20.03 -3.65 1.49
N VAL A 299 20.66 -4.44 0.63
CA VAL A 299 20.66 -5.90 0.65
C VAL A 299 22.13 -6.31 0.70
N ARG A 300 22.55 -7.05 1.74
CA ARG A 300 23.94 -7.55 1.78
C ARG A 300 24.07 -8.65 0.73
N GLY A 301 25.14 -8.59 -0.05
CA GLY A 301 25.53 -9.67 -0.95
C GLY A 301 25.64 -10.99 -0.20
N ARG A 302 25.22 -12.06 -0.87
CA ARG A 302 25.31 -13.44 -0.37
C ARG A 302 26.75 -13.81 0.00
#